data_AF-A0A9D6YT99-F1
#
_entry.id   AF-A0A9D6YT99-F1
#
_cell.length_a   1.000
_cell.length_b   1.000
_cell.length_c   1.000
_cell.angle_alpha   90.00
_cell.angle_beta   90.00
_cell.angle_gamma   90.00
#
_symmetry.space_group_name_H-M   'P 1'
#
loop_
_entity.id
_entity.type
_entity.pdbx_description
1 polymer ?
#
loop_
_entity_poly.entity_id
_entity_poly.type
_entity_poly.pdbx_seq_one_letter_code
_entity_poly.pdbx_strand_id
1 'polypeptide(L)'
;MKRFKHPARFLEIEPELYGYQKSKFVVIPCPHEASTTYGKGTARGPAAILRASQEVEWFDEELGYETYLKGGVYTLKPLAVGRLPSAVKKILTEGKIPVVLGGEHSITPFAVKAAAEKYRDLSVLQFDAHADLRDSYEGSKNNHACALRRVLEICPAVQVGIRSISAQEWEWARKTGQINKIHRAEKLEIAEKIDNQLTKDVYLTIDVDVFDPSIIPSTGTPEPGGLFWYEVLDLLKAVCAAKNVVGWDVVELSPCSNALKSAAWRSAAMPSPVSSTSKRTSTRAGSSRTTAACCRTLPWAVNF
;
A
#
# COMPACT_ATOMS: atom_id res chain seq x y z
N MET A 1 -19.89 -3.55 -25.46
CA MET A 1 -21.30 -3.19 -25.13
C MET A 1 -21.70 -3.92 -23.85
N LYS A 2 -22.01 -3.16 -22.78
CA LYS A 2 -22.54 -3.55 -21.44
C LYS A 2 -21.77 -4.62 -20.64
N ARG A 3 -20.70 -4.21 -19.95
CA ARG A 3 -19.95 -5.00 -18.94
C ARG A 3 -20.22 -4.57 -17.49
N PHE A 4 -21.45 -4.18 -17.16
CA PHE A 4 -21.80 -3.88 -15.76
C PHE A 4 -23.00 -4.73 -15.35
N LYS A 5 -22.73 -5.97 -14.91
CA LYS A 5 -23.77 -6.86 -14.36
C LYS A 5 -23.56 -7.27 -12.90
N HIS A 6 -22.43 -6.94 -12.28
CA HIS A 6 -22.13 -7.32 -10.90
C HIS A 6 -21.42 -6.19 -10.13
N PRO A 7 -21.43 -6.19 -8.78
CA PRO A 7 -20.59 -5.27 -8.02
C PRO A 7 -19.14 -5.39 -8.51
N ALA A 8 -18.49 -4.26 -8.76
CA ALA A 8 -17.14 -4.23 -9.32
C ALA A 8 -16.17 -5.02 -8.43
N ARG A 9 -15.46 -5.97 -9.04
CA ARG A 9 -14.41 -6.78 -8.41
C ARG A 9 -13.08 -6.39 -9.01
N PHE A 10 -12.03 -6.49 -8.21
CA PHE A 10 -10.68 -6.18 -8.65
C PHE A 10 -10.25 -7.17 -9.74
N LEU A 11 -9.72 -6.66 -10.86
CA LEU A 11 -9.40 -7.39 -12.11
C LEU A 11 -10.55 -8.20 -12.74
N GLU A 12 -11.82 -7.94 -12.37
CA GLU A 12 -12.98 -8.72 -12.84
C GLU A 12 -12.83 -10.24 -12.58
N ILE A 13 -12.04 -10.66 -11.58
CA ILE A 13 -11.85 -12.07 -11.28
C ILE A 13 -13.15 -12.66 -10.71
N GLU A 14 -13.66 -13.71 -11.37
CA GLU A 14 -14.89 -14.38 -10.99
C GLU A 14 -14.68 -15.26 -9.72
N PRO A 15 -15.58 -15.20 -8.71
CA PRO A 15 -15.51 -15.98 -7.47
C PRO A 15 -15.46 -17.49 -7.68
N GLU A 16 -15.99 -17.96 -8.81
CA GLU A 16 -15.95 -19.36 -9.22
C GLU A 16 -14.49 -19.82 -9.45
N LEU A 17 -13.62 -18.91 -9.89
CA LEU A 17 -12.17 -19.15 -10.00
C LEU A 17 -11.50 -19.04 -8.62
N TYR A 18 -11.73 -17.94 -7.91
CA TYR A 18 -11.07 -17.62 -6.64
C TYR A 18 -12.03 -17.05 -5.58
N GLY A 19 -12.72 -17.95 -4.87
CA GLY A 19 -13.46 -17.60 -3.67
C GLY A 19 -12.54 -17.28 -2.48
N TYR A 20 -13.07 -16.60 -1.46
CA TYR A 20 -12.32 -16.13 -0.28
C TYR A 20 -11.34 -17.15 0.32
N GLN A 21 -11.76 -18.43 0.41
CA GLN A 21 -10.92 -19.49 0.97
C GLN A 21 -9.67 -19.77 0.13
N LYS A 22 -9.79 -19.72 -1.20
CA LYS A 22 -8.70 -19.99 -2.17
C LYS A 22 -7.81 -18.78 -2.45
N SER A 23 -8.21 -17.59 -2.01
CA SER A 23 -7.45 -16.35 -2.25
C SER A 23 -6.49 -16.03 -1.10
N LYS A 24 -5.25 -15.74 -1.46
CA LYS A 24 -4.18 -15.21 -0.62
C LYS A 24 -4.38 -13.72 -0.39
N PHE A 25 -4.83 -13.00 -1.42
CA PHE A 25 -5.04 -11.56 -1.40
C PHE A 25 -6.51 -11.25 -1.19
N VAL A 26 -6.78 -10.36 -0.25
CA VAL A 26 -8.14 -9.91 0.05
C VAL A 26 -8.21 -8.40 -0.10
N VAL A 27 -8.87 -7.95 -1.16
CA VAL A 27 -9.08 -6.53 -1.47
C VAL A 27 -10.23 -5.99 -0.62
N ILE A 28 -9.97 -4.89 0.09
CA ILE A 28 -10.87 -4.24 1.03
C ILE A 28 -11.16 -2.82 0.54
N PRO A 29 -12.27 -2.57 -0.17
CA PRO A 29 -12.69 -1.21 -0.49
C PRO A 29 -13.16 -0.50 0.80
N CYS A 30 -12.53 0.62 1.14
CA CYS A 30 -12.84 1.41 2.34
C CYS A 30 -13.09 2.88 1.96
N PRO A 31 -14.26 3.19 1.36
CA PRO A 31 -14.60 4.57 0.98
C PRO A 31 -14.71 5.44 2.22
N HIS A 32 -13.87 6.47 2.31
CA HIS A 32 -13.84 7.40 3.43
C HIS A 32 -13.39 8.79 2.98
N GLU A 33 -14.11 9.82 3.41
CA GLU A 33 -13.73 11.22 3.24
C GLU A 33 -14.39 11.99 4.38
N ALA A 34 -13.61 12.33 5.42
CA ALA A 34 -14.09 13.03 6.60
C ALA A 34 -13.21 14.23 6.96
N SER A 35 -11.94 14.22 6.56
CA SER A 35 -10.93 15.15 7.02
C SER A 35 -10.11 15.83 5.91
N THR A 36 -10.32 15.46 4.63
CA THR A 36 -9.71 16.18 3.50
C THR A 36 -9.97 17.68 3.58
N THR A 37 -8.97 18.50 3.25
CA THR A 37 -9.05 19.96 3.47
C THR A 37 -9.01 20.81 2.20
N TYR A 38 -8.42 20.31 1.11
CA TYR A 38 -8.36 21.03 -0.18
C TYR A 38 -9.26 20.38 -1.24
N GLY A 39 -8.77 19.38 -1.98
CA GLY A 39 -9.57 18.64 -2.95
C GLY A 39 -10.49 17.61 -2.28
N LYS A 40 -11.67 17.40 -2.87
CA LYS A 40 -12.68 16.41 -2.44
C LYS A 40 -12.88 15.34 -3.50
N GLY A 41 -13.35 14.17 -3.08
CA GLY A 41 -13.66 13.02 -3.92
C GLY A 41 -13.02 11.70 -3.50
N THR A 42 -12.25 11.63 -2.42
CA THR A 42 -11.45 10.45 -2.06
C THR A 42 -12.31 9.26 -1.67
N ALA A 43 -13.50 9.49 -1.11
CA ALA A 43 -14.50 8.43 -0.88
C ALA A 43 -14.93 7.68 -2.16
N ARG A 44 -14.72 8.26 -3.36
CA ARG A 44 -14.98 7.62 -4.66
C ARG A 44 -13.78 6.85 -5.20
N GLY A 45 -12.59 7.05 -4.62
CA GLY A 45 -11.33 6.40 -4.98
C GLY A 45 -11.45 4.88 -5.08
N PRO A 46 -11.94 4.16 -4.06
CA PRO A 46 -11.99 2.70 -4.09
C PRO A 46 -12.83 2.15 -5.25
N ALA A 47 -13.97 2.78 -5.52
CA ALA A 47 -14.84 2.37 -6.62
C ALA A 47 -14.21 2.67 -7.99
N ALA A 48 -13.45 3.75 -8.11
CA ALA A 48 -12.74 4.09 -9.34
C ALA A 48 -11.58 3.12 -9.61
N ILE A 49 -10.79 2.78 -8.59
CA ILE A 49 -9.71 1.78 -8.70
C ILE A 49 -10.30 0.43 -9.12
N LEU A 50 -11.37 -0.04 -8.46
CA LEU A 50 -12.01 -1.30 -8.83
C LEU A 50 -12.47 -1.32 -10.29
N ARG A 51 -13.08 -0.24 -10.78
CA ARG A 51 -13.51 -0.14 -12.19
C ARG A 51 -12.33 -0.15 -13.15
N ALA A 52 -11.30 0.63 -12.86
CA ALA A 52 -10.13 0.71 -13.73
C ALA A 52 -9.34 -0.60 -13.77
N SER A 53 -9.32 -1.33 -12.65
CA SER A 53 -8.66 -2.63 -12.55
C SER A 53 -9.24 -3.67 -13.53
N GLN A 54 -10.50 -3.55 -13.94
CA GLN A 54 -11.13 -4.50 -14.89
C GLN A 54 -10.56 -4.43 -16.30
N GLU A 55 -9.84 -3.34 -16.59
CA GLU A 55 -9.24 -3.12 -17.89
C GLU A 55 -7.76 -3.58 -17.89
N VAL A 56 -7.18 -3.90 -16.72
CA VAL A 56 -5.78 -4.36 -16.59
C VAL A 56 -5.65 -5.80 -17.07
N GLU A 57 -4.66 -6.04 -17.93
CA GLU A 57 -4.34 -7.38 -18.43
C GLU A 57 -3.87 -8.30 -17.29
N TRP A 58 -4.34 -9.55 -17.30
CA TRP A 58 -4.00 -10.50 -16.24
C TRP A 58 -2.57 -11.03 -16.34
N PHE A 59 -1.99 -11.01 -17.55
CA PHE A 59 -0.65 -11.51 -17.79
C PHE A 59 0.40 -10.47 -17.44
N ASP A 60 1.41 -10.90 -16.68
CA ASP A 60 2.57 -10.10 -16.36
C ASP A 60 3.75 -10.48 -17.27
N GLU A 61 4.24 -9.52 -18.04
CA GLU A 61 5.37 -9.70 -18.97
C GLU A 61 6.73 -9.87 -18.27
N GLU A 62 6.92 -9.25 -17.11
CA GLU A 62 8.16 -9.34 -16.33
C GLU A 62 8.30 -10.71 -15.66
N LEU A 63 7.17 -11.31 -15.26
CA LEU A 63 7.13 -12.63 -14.62
C LEU A 63 6.86 -13.79 -15.57
N GLY A 64 6.22 -13.51 -16.70
CA GLY A 64 5.85 -14.51 -17.69
C GLY A 64 4.65 -15.39 -17.28
N TYR A 65 3.74 -14.92 -16.42
CA TYR A 65 2.52 -15.65 -16.06
C TYR A 65 1.39 -14.75 -15.55
N GLU A 66 0.17 -15.29 -15.43
CA GLU A 66 -0.98 -14.60 -14.82
C GLU A 66 -0.90 -14.65 -13.29
N THR A 67 -0.71 -13.50 -12.65
CA THR A 67 -0.41 -13.38 -11.21
C THR A 67 -1.53 -13.89 -10.31
N TYR A 68 -2.79 -13.70 -10.71
CA TYR A 68 -3.94 -14.20 -9.96
C TYR A 68 -3.94 -15.73 -9.83
N LEU A 69 -3.29 -16.47 -10.74
CA LEU A 69 -3.21 -17.94 -10.67
C LEU A 69 -2.35 -18.43 -9.50
N LYS A 70 -1.37 -17.63 -9.03
CA LYS A 70 -0.43 -18.03 -7.98
C LYS A 70 -0.94 -17.79 -6.57
N GLY A 71 -1.78 -16.78 -6.39
CA GLY A 71 -2.25 -16.36 -5.07
C GLY A 71 -3.77 -16.31 -4.94
N GLY A 72 -4.50 -16.04 -6.02
CA GLY A 72 -5.92 -15.75 -5.96
C GLY A 72 -6.23 -14.41 -5.29
N VAL A 73 -7.19 -13.68 -5.84
CA VAL A 73 -7.62 -12.38 -5.32
C VAL A 73 -9.11 -12.43 -5.04
N TYR A 74 -9.51 -11.95 -3.87
CA TYR A 74 -10.92 -11.87 -3.49
C TYR A 74 -11.28 -10.45 -3.03
N THR A 75 -12.28 -9.84 -3.66
CA THR A 75 -12.74 -8.50 -3.29
C THR A 75 -13.92 -8.56 -2.32
N LEU A 76 -13.78 -7.92 -1.16
CA LEU A 76 -14.89 -7.72 -0.22
C LEU A 76 -15.87 -6.66 -0.73
N LYS A 77 -17.09 -6.68 -0.19
CA LYS A 77 -17.98 -5.53 -0.30
C LYS A 77 -17.36 -4.33 0.41
N PRO A 78 -17.62 -3.08 -0.04
CA PRO A 78 -17.12 -1.90 0.64
C PRO A 78 -17.45 -1.89 2.13
N LEU A 79 -16.49 -1.50 2.95
CA LEU A 79 -16.59 -1.46 4.41
C LEU A 79 -16.43 -0.02 4.91
N ALA A 80 -17.15 0.33 5.97
CA ALA A 80 -16.90 1.58 6.68
C ALA A 80 -15.59 1.50 7.48
N VAL A 81 -14.90 2.64 7.64
CA VAL A 81 -13.60 2.73 8.35
C VAL A 81 -13.62 2.09 9.74
N GLY A 82 -14.73 2.22 10.49
CA GLY A 82 -14.86 1.61 11.83
C GLY A 82 -14.81 0.07 11.83
N ARG A 83 -15.04 -0.59 10.69
CA ARG A 83 -14.93 -2.05 10.54
C ARG A 83 -13.58 -2.50 9.97
N LEU A 84 -12.76 -1.56 9.51
CA LEU A 84 -11.46 -1.84 8.88
C LEU A 84 -10.51 -2.62 9.80
N PRO A 85 -10.30 -2.24 11.09
CA PRO A 85 -9.42 -3.00 11.98
C PRO A 85 -9.80 -4.48 12.11
N SER A 86 -11.09 -4.76 12.30
CA SER A 86 -11.58 -6.14 12.46
C SER A 86 -11.43 -6.95 11.18
N ALA A 87 -11.64 -6.34 10.01
CA ALA A 87 -11.47 -6.99 8.72
C ALA A 87 -9.99 -7.34 8.47
N VAL A 88 -9.08 -6.36 8.64
CA VAL A 88 -7.63 -6.55 8.50
C VAL A 88 -7.13 -7.63 9.45
N LYS A 89 -7.49 -7.56 10.74
CA LYS A 89 -7.13 -8.57 11.74
C LYS A 89 -7.56 -9.97 11.34
N LYS A 90 -8.81 -10.13 10.89
CA LYS A 90 -9.33 -11.44 10.45
C LYS A 90 -8.53 -12.00 9.28
N ILE A 91 -8.34 -11.20 8.22
CA ILE A 91 -7.62 -11.60 7.01
C ILE A 91 -6.20 -12.04 7.37
N LEU A 92 -5.49 -11.24 8.17
CA LEU A 92 -4.15 -11.56 8.62
C LEU A 92 -4.12 -12.85 9.47
N THR A 93 -5.05 -13.03 10.41
CA THR A 93 -5.10 -14.23 11.26
C THR A 93 -5.28 -15.51 10.45
N GLU A 94 -5.99 -15.43 9.31
CA GLU A 94 -6.19 -16.53 8.37
C GLU A 94 -5.00 -16.75 7.40
N GLY A 95 -3.87 -16.05 7.60
CA GLY A 95 -2.66 -16.19 6.79
C GLY A 95 -2.76 -15.56 5.40
N LYS A 96 -3.76 -14.70 5.19
CA LYS A 96 -4.02 -13.93 3.97
C LYS A 96 -3.44 -12.53 4.09
N ILE A 97 -3.43 -11.79 2.98
CA ILE A 97 -2.82 -10.47 2.86
C ILE A 97 -3.91 -9.45 2.52
N PRO A 98 -4.16 -8.45 3.39
CA PRO A 98 -5.13 -7.39 3.15
C PRO A 98 -4.57 -6.35 2.18
N VAL A 99 -5.41 -5.95 1.23
CA VAL A 99 -5.14 -4.90 0.24
C VAL A 99 -6.23 -3.85 0.36
N VAL A 100 -5.99 -2.75 1.05
CA VAL A 100 -7.02 -1.75 1.29
C VAL A 100 -7.02 -0.73 0.15
N LEU A 101 -8.16 -0.59 -0.51
CA LEU A 101 -8.40 0.53 -1.42
C LEU A 101 -9.11 1.61 -0.60
N GLY A 102 -8.36 2.64 -0.22
CA GLY A 102 -8.81 3.67 0.69
C GLY A 102 -9.46 4.85 0.01
N GLY A 103 -10.09 5.68 0.84
CA GLY A 103 -10.33 7.08 0.51
C GLY A 103 -9.18 7.92 1.01
N GLU A 104 -9.39 8.76 2.02
CA GLU A 104 -8.30 9.55 2.62
C GLU A 104 -7.31 8.74 3.49
N HIS A 105 -6.11 9.28 3.70
CA HIS A 105 -4.99 8.66 4.41
C HIS A 105 -5.24 8.42 5.91
N SER A 106 -6.25 9.08 6.49
CA SER A 106 -6.62 8.93 7.90
C SER A 106 -7.05 7.49 8.29
N ILE A 107 -7.31 6.62 7.30
CA ILE A 107 -7.68 5.21 7.53
C ILE A 107 -6.48 4.32 7.89
N THR A 108 -5.26 4.67 7.45
CA THR A 108 -4.06 3.84 7.54
C THR A 108 -3.72 3.41 8.98
N PRO A 109 -3.78 4.30 10.00
CA PRO A 109 -3.48 3.92 11.38
C PRO A 109 -4.37 2.78 11.90
N PHE A 110 -5.62 2.69 11.44
CA PHE A 110 -6.56 1.63 11.82
C PHE A 110 -6.16 0.27 11.26
N ALA A 111 -5.69 0.23 10.01
CA ALA A 111 -5.18 -0.99 9.38
C ALA A 111 -3.83 -1.42 9.99
N VAL A 112 -2.91 -0.47 10.16
CA VAL A 112 -1.59 -0.70 10.78
C VAL A 112 -1.73 -1.22 12.21
N LYS A 113 -2.62 -0.64 13.02
CA LYS A 113 -2.88 -1.13 14.39
C LYS A 113 -3.28 -2.60 14.39
N ALA A 114 -4.19 -3.00 13.49
CA ALA A 114 -4.61 -4.39 13.36
C ALA A 114 -3.48 -5.31 12.88
N ALA A 115 -2.58 -4.82 12.02
CA ALA A 115 -1.41 -5.57 11.58
C ALA A 115 -0.38 -5.76 12.71
N ALA A 116 -0.11 -4.72 13.49
CA ALA A 116 0.83 -4.74 14.61
C ALA A 116 0.41 -5.69 15.74
N GLU A 117 -0.89 -5.99 15.89
CA GLU A 117 -1.36 -7.03 16.82
C GLU A 117 -0.85 -8.43 16.47
N LYS A 118 -0.62 -8.71 15.17
CA LYS A 118 -0.09 -10.00 14.70
C LYS A 118 1.43 -9.96 14.50
N TYR A 119 1.96 -8.88 13.97
CA TYR A 119 3.38 -8.70 13.66
C TYR A 119 4.00 -7.72 14.66
N ARG A 120 4.64 -8.24 15.70
CA ARG A 120 5.16 -7.41 16.81
C ARG A 120 6.37 -6.54 16.42
N ASP A 121 7.12 -6.96 15.41
CA ASP A 121 8.27 -6.24 14.86
C ASP A 121 7.91 -5.61 13.50
N LEU A 122 6.70 -5.02 13.42
CA LEU A 122 6.22 -4.35 12.22
C LEU A 122 6.92 -3.01 12.05
N SER A 123 7.20 -2.64 10.80
CA SER A 123 7.47 -1.26 10.40
C SER A 123 6.56 -0.86 9.24
N VAL A 124 6.39 0.44 9.05
CA VAL A 124 5.65 1.00 7.92
C VAL A 124 6.61 1.64 6.93
N LEU A 125 6.42 1.40 5.64
CA LEU A 125 7.00 2.22 4.59
C LEU A 125 5.86 3.01 3.92
N GLN A 126 5.93 4.33 4.06
CA GLN A 126 4.99 5.28 3.50
C GLN A 126 5.56 5.90 2.23
N PHE A 127 4.78 5.88 1.17
CA PHE A 127 4.99 6.68 -0.04
C PHE A 127 4.00 7.84 -0.02
N ASP A 128 4.51 9.08 0.02
CA ASP A 128 3.68 10.27 0.22
C ASP A 128 4.40 11.54 -0.27
N ALA A 129 3.66 12.57 -0.66
CA ALA A 129 4.21 13.92 -0.83
C ALA A 129 4.35 14.67 0.49
N HIS A 130 3.47 14.41 1.45
CA HIS A 130 3.34 15.09 2.73
C HIS A 130 3.85 14.23 3.88
N ALA A 131 4.39 14.90 4.91
CA ALA A 131 4.92 14.17 6.05
C ALA A 131 3.85 13.49 6.91
N ASP A 132 2.61 14.02 6.92
CA ASP A 132 1.49 13.55 7.75
C ASP A 132 1.84 13.37 9.24
N LEU A 133 2.71 14.26 9.73
CA LEU A 133 3.25 14.25 11.08
C LEU A 133 2.54 15.24 12.00
N ARG A 134 1.43 15.88 11.60
CA ARG A 134 0.75 16.81 12.52
C ARG A 134 0.20 16.03 13.73
N ASP A 135 0.30 16.59 14.94
CA ASP A 135 -0.31 15.95 16.11
C ASP A 135 -1.84 16.02 16.06
N SER A 136 -2.37 17.13 15.60
CA SER A 136 -3.78 17.33 15.25
C SER A 136 -3.88 18.34 14.11
N TYR A 137 -4.97 18.27 13.37
CA TYR A 137 -5.30 19.24 12.32
C TYR A 137 -6.82 19.45 12.28
N GLU A 138 -7.23 20.71 12.14
CA GLU A 138 -8.64 21.13 12.23
C GLU A 138 -9.39 20.56 13.46
N GLY A 139 -8.70 20.44 14.60
CA GLY A 139 -9.27 19.94 15.86
C GLY A 139 -9.36 18.42 15.98
N SER A 140 -8.90 17.64 15.00
CA SER A 140 -8.91 16.18 15.02
C SER A 140 -7.51 15.57 14.99
N LYS A 141 -7.30 14.49 15.75
CA LYS A 141 -6.13 13.60 15.63
C LYS A 141 -6.32 12.51 14.56
N ASN A 142 -7.57 12.24 14.19
CA ASN A 142 -7.96 11.35 13.11
C ASN A 142 -8.23 12.23 11.88
N ASN A 143 -7.16 12.71 11.28
CA ASN A 143 -7.14 13.57 10.12
C ASN A 143 -6.07 13.04 9.15
N HIS A 144 -6.27 13.22 7.85
CA HIS A 144 -5.32 12.75 6.83
C HIS A 144 -3.90 13.26 7.10
N ALA A 145 -3.74 14.57 7.39
CA ALA A 145 -2.46 15.19 7.73
C ALA A 145 -1.82 14.73 9.06
N CYS A 146 -2.45 13.81 9.78
CA CYS A 146 -1.98 13.24 11.04
C CYS A 146 -1.72 11.73 10.95
N ALA A 147 -1.95 11.11 9.79
CA ALA A 147 -1.96 9.65 9.63
C ALA A 147 -0.65 9.03 10.12
N LEU A 148 0.49 9.51 9.64
CA LEU A 148 1.76 8.91 10.04
C LEU A 148 2.17 9.23 11.47
N ARG A 149 1.78 10.39 12.02
CA ARG A 149 1.95 10.65 13.47
C ARG A 149 1.25 9.56 14.29
N ARG A 150 0.04 9.13 13.92
CA ARG A 150 -0.69 8.04 14.60
C ARG A 150 -0.02 6.69 14.38
N VAL A 151 0.52 6.42 13.19
CA VAL A 151 1.31 5.21 12.91
C VAL A 151 2.54 5.12 13.82
N LEU A 152 3.26 6.23 14.03
CA LEU A 152 4.47 6.27 14.87
C LEU A 152 4.20 6.04 16.36
N GLU A 153 2.94 6.15 16.82
CA GLU A 153 2.52 5.73 18.16
C GLU A 153 2.41 4.19 18.29
N ILE A 154 2.37 3.47 17.16
CA ILE A 154 2.18 2.01 17.07
C ILE A 154 3.51 1.33 16.74
N CYS A 155 4.19 1.78 15.69
CA CYS A 155 5.41 1.16 15.18
C CYS A 155 6.30 2.15 14.42
N PRO A 156 7.59 1.85 14.21
CA PRO A 156 8.48 2.69 13.41
C PRO A 156 8.01 2.82 11.95
N ALA A 157 8.30 3.97 11.33
CA ALA A 157 8.01 4.20 9.92
C ALA A 157 9.17 4.87 9.17
N VAL A 158 9.26 4.58 7.87
CA VAL A 158 10.13 5.22 6.89
C VAL A 158 9.26 5.90 5.84
N GLN A 159 9.59 7.13 5.45
CA GLN A 159 8.80 7.94 4.52
C GLN A 159 9.59 8.20 3.25
N VAL A 160 8.95 8.08 2.09
CA VAL A 160 9.58 8.23 0.78
C VAL A 160 8.74 9.14 -0.10
N GLY A 161 9.39 10.06 -0.82
CA GLY A 161 8.74 11.01 -1.73
C GLY A 161 8.36 12.34 -1.09
N ILE A 162 8.69 12.52 0.19
CA ILE A 162 8.33 13.71 0.97
C ILE A 162 8.91 14.96 0.34
N ARG A 163 8.04 15.93 0.07
CA ARG A 163 8.42 17.25 -0.43
C ARG A 163 7.68 18.39 0.27
N SER A 164 6.57 18.08 0.94
CA SER A 164 5.77 19.01 1.73
C SER A 164 5.83 18.66 3.22
N ILE A 165 6.25 19.60 4.07
CA ILE A 165 6.33 19.43 5.53
C ILE A 165 6.16 20.77 6.22
N SER A 166 5.28 20.86 7.22
CA SER A 166 5.13 22.10 7.99
C SER A 166 6.27 22.30 9.00
N ALA A 167 6.47 23.54 9.45
CA ALA A 167 7.50 23.87 10.43
C ALA A 167 7.36 23.05 11.74
N GLN A 168 6.13 22.84 12.21
CA GLN A 168 5.85 22.06 13.41
C GLN A 168 6.21 20.58 13.25
N GLU A 169 5.88 20.01 12.08
CA GLU A 169 6.23 18.64 11.74
C GLU A 169 7.75 18.46 11.64
N TRP A 170 8.42 19.42 11.00
CA TRP A 170 9.87 19.44 10.85
C TRP A 170 10.59 19.51 12.21
N GLU A 171 10.17 20.43 13.09
CA GLU A 171 10.75 20.55 14.43
C GLU A 171 10.58 19.27 15.23
N TRP A 172 9.37 18.70 15.21
CA TRP A 172 9.11 17.43 15.88
C TRP A 172 9.97 16.31 15.31
N ALA A 173 10.05 16.18 13.99
CA ALA A 173 10.81 15.11 13.33
C ALA A 173 12.31 15.20 13.65
N ARG A 174 12.85 16.42 13.78
CA ARG A 174 14.22 16.63 14.24
C ARG A 174 14.40 16.22 15.70
N LYS A 175 13.46 16.60 16.57
CA LYS A 175 13.52 16.31 18.01
C LYS A 175 13.43 14.80 18.31
N THR A 176 12.63 14.06 17.54
CA THR A 176 12.43 12.61 17.74
C THR A 176 13.38 11.74 16.93
N GLY A 177 14.18 12.34 16.02
CA GLY A 177 15.05 11.61 15.10
C GLY A 177 14.34 11.03 13.88
N GLN A 178 13.01 11.19 13.76
CA GLN A 178 12.24 10.75 12.59
C GLN A 178 12.72 11.41 11.29
N ILE A 179 13.31 12.61 11.36
CA ILE A 179 13.88 13.30 10.20
C ILE A 179 14.90 12.45 9.43
N ASN A 180 15.60 11.52 10.10
CA ASN A 180 16.60 10.65 9.47
C ASN A 180 15.98 9.48 8.67
N LYS A 181 14.65 9.31 8.76
CA LYS A 181 13.86 8.29 8.06
C LYS A 181 12.91 8.91 7.03
N ILE A 182 13.10 10.19 6.73
CA ILE A 182 12.38 10.91 5.68
C ILE A 182 13.29 11.02 4.45
N HIS A 183 12.91 10.33 3.38
CA HIS A 183 13.59 10.33 2.08
C HIS A 183 12.83 11.27 1.13
N ARG A 184 13.49 12.35 0.73
CA ARG A 184 12.89 13.43 -0.04
C ARG A 184 12.80 13.06 -1.53
N ALA A 185 11.75 13.49 -2.23
CA ALA A 185 11.60 13.22 -3.67
C ALA A 185 12.78 13.75 -4.51
N GLU A 186 13.31 14.93 -4.19
CA GLU A 186 14.45 15.55 -4.89
C GLU A 186 15.75 14.73 -4.84
N LYS A 187 15.87 13.82 -3.88
CA LYS A 187 17.05 13.01 -3.60
C LYS A 187 16.59 11.62 -3.17
N LEU A 188 15.95 10.91 -4.08
CA LEU A 188 15.52 9.55 -3.82
C LEU A 188 16.76 8.70 -3.50
N GLU A 189 16.83 8.25 -2.26
CA GLU A 189 17.95 7.46 -1.77
C GLU A 189 17.90 6.05 -2.37
N ILE A 190 19.06 5.40 -2.45
CA ILE A 190 19.13 4.03 -2.95
C ILE A 190 18.33 3.07 -2.05
N ALA A 191 17.68 2.08 -2.67
CA ALA A 191 16.78 1.15 -2.01
C ALA A 191 17.39 0.45 -0.78
N GLU A 192 18.70 0.18 -0.79
CA GLU A 192 19.43 -0.44 0.33
C GLU A 192 19.37 0.40 1.62
N LYS A 193 19.41 1.73 1.51
CA LYS A 193 19.33 2.62 2.68
C LYS A 193 17.94 2.56 3.30
N ILE A 194 16.89 2.55 2.47
CA ILE A 194 15.50 2.42 2.91
C ILE A 194 15.31 1.04 3.57
N ASP A 195 15.82 -0.02 2.94
CA ASP A 195 15.71 -1.39 3.45
C ASP A 195 16.34 -1.54 4.85
N ASN A 196 17.51 -0.95 5.09
CA ASN A 196 18.20 -1.00 6.37
C ASN A 196 17.46 -0.27 7.51
N GLN A 197 16.50 0.60 7.19
CA GLN A 197 15.67 1.31 8.16
C GLN A 197 14.36 0.59 8.49
N LEU A 198 14.01 -0.44 7.72
CA LEU A 198 12.81 -1.24 7.87
C LEU A 198 13.09 -2.53 8.64
N THR A 199 12.10 -2.96 9.43
CA THR A 199 12.11 -4.26 10.09
C THR A 199 11.84 -5.39 9.10
N LYS A 200 11.81 -6.63 9.58
CA LYS A 200 11.51 -7.80 8.73
C LYS A 200 10.09 -7.75 8.15
N ASP A 201 9.12 -7.41 8.99
CA ASP A 201 7.71 -7.35 8.62
C ASP A 201 7.33 -5.90 8.29
N VAL A 202 6.81 -5.67 7.08
CA VAL A 202 6.53 -4.31 6.58
C VAL A 202 5.06 -4.20 6.17
N TYR A 203 4.41 -3.11 6.55
CA TYR A 203 3.14 -2.68 5.97
C TYR A 203 3.39 -1.48 5.05
N LEU A 204 2.83 -1.50 3.85
CA LEU A 204 3.00 -0.41 2.88
C LEU A 204 1.77 0.48 2.86
N THR A 205 1.98 1.79 2.85
CA THR A 205 0.90 2.76 2.66
C THR A 205 1.31 3.70 1.54
N ILE A 206 0.47 3.77 0.51
CA ILE A 206 0.76 4.48 -0.73
C ILE A 206 -0.28 5.57 -0.92
N ASP A 207 0.11 6.78 -0.56
CA ASP A 207 -0.57 7.98 -1.02
C ASP A 207 -0.29 8.17 -2.50
N VAL A 208 -1.36 8.30 -3.31
CA VAL A 208 -1.17 8.48 -4.74
C VAL A 208 -0.56 9.84 -5.10
N ASP A 209 -0.54 10.81 -4.16
CA ASP A 209 0.11 12.08 -4.38
C ASP A 209 1.65 12.03 -4.27
N VAL A 210 2.23 10.89 -3.85
CA VAL A 210 3.67 10.65 -3.96
C VAL A 210 4.17 10.83 -5.39
N PHE A 211 3.32 10.48 -6.36
CA PHE A 211 3.62 10.58 -7.77
C PHE A 211 3.57 12.03 -8.25
N ASP A 212 4.37 12.35 -9.25
CA ASP A 212 4.27 13.65 -9.90
C ASP A 212 2.86 13.85 -10.49
N PRO A 213 2.27 15.05 -10.43
CA PRO A 213 0.95 15.32 -11.00
C PRO A 213 0.84 15.02 -12.52
N SER A 214 1.96 15.00 -13.26
CA SER A 214 1.99 14.54 -14.66
C SER A 214 1.71 13.04 -14.82
N ILE A 215 1.91 12.26 -13.75
CA ILE A 215 1.68 10.81 -13.68
C ILE A 215 0.30 10.52 -13.08
N ILE A 216 0.01 11.07 -11.89
CA ILE A 216 -1.27 10.95 -11.21
C ILE A 216 -1.77 12.35 -10.79
N PRO A 217 -2.59 13.02 -11.60
CA PRO A 217 -3.14 14.33 -11.24
C PRO A 217 -4.34 14.26 -10.29
N SER A 218 -4.89 13.06 -10.04
CA SER A 218 -6.18 12.85 -9.36
C SER A 218 -6.03 12.59 -7.88
N THR A 219 -5.66 13.62 -7.12
CA THR A 219 -5.54 13.58 -5.66
C THR A 219 -6.09 14.86 -5.03
N GLY A 220 -6.37 14.83 -3.72
CA GLY A 220 -6.83 15.97 -2.96
C GLY A 220 -5.82 17.10 -2.86
N THR A 221 -4.53 16.78 -2.75
CA THR A 221 -3.43 17.72 -2.45
C THR A 221 -2.22 17.49 -3.37
N PRO A 222 -2.33 17.73 -4.69
CA PRO A 222 -1.21 17.45 -5.59
C PRO A 222 -0.01 18.37 -5.32
N GLU A 223 1.19 17.79 -5.24
CA GLU A 223 2.45 18.53 -5.04
C GLU A 223 3.37 18.33 -6.25
N PRO A 224 3.96 19.39 -6.84
CA PRO A 224 4.86 19.25 -8.01
C PRO A 224 6.19 18.58 -7.65
N GLY A 225 6.87 17.99 -8.64
CA GLY A 225 8.19 17.37 -8.44
C GLY A 225 8.13 16.05 -7.69
N GLY A 226 7.08 15.26 -7.97
CA GLY A 226 6.88 13.95 -7.38
C GLY A 226 7.68 12.86 -8.08
N LEU A 227 7.53 11.62 -7.58
CA LEU A 227 8.20 10.46 -8.16
C LEU A 227 7.52 10.00 -9.44
N PHE A 228 8.30 9.47 -10.36
CA PHE A 228 7.80 8.82 -11.56
C PHE A 228 7.41 7.38 -11.29
N TRP A 229 6.58 6.83 -12.19
CA TRP A 229 6.02 5.50 -12.07
C TRP A 229 7.07 4.42 -11.78
N TYR A 230 8.12 4.34 -12.60
CA TYR A 230 9.13 3.28 -12.47
C TYR A 230 10.05 3.45 -11.26
N GLU A 231 10.26 4.67 -10.76
CA GLU A 231 11.04 4.89 -9.54
C GLU A 231 10.35 4.27 -8.32
N VAL A 232 9.03 4.47 -8.21
CA VAL A 232 8.23 3.84 -7.16
C VAL A 232 8.18 2.32 -7.36
N LEU A 233 8.00 1.84 -8.59
CA LEU A 233 8.02 0.41 -8.87
C LEU A 233 9.34 -0.24 -8.45
N ASP A 234 10.48 0.35 -8.82
CA ASP A 234 11.82 -0.18 -8.52
C ASP A 234 12.05 -0.29 -7.01
N LEU A 235 11.62 0.71 -6.24
CA LEU A 235 11.65 0.67 -4.77
C LEU A 235 10.74 -0.41 -4.20
N LEU A 236 9.51 -0.52 -4.71
CA LEU A 236 8.60 -1.58 -4.30
C LEU A 236 9.21 -2.96 -4.58
N LYS A 237 9.87 -3.18 -5.74
CA LYS A 237 10.53 -4.47 -6.02
C LYS A 237 11.61 -4.79 -5.01
N ALA A 238 12.47 -3.81 -4.73
CA ALA A 238 13.58 -3.98 -3.81
C ALA A 238 13.08 -4.34 -2.39
N VAL A 239 12.08 -3.62 -1.89
CA VAL A 239 11.50 -3.87 -0.56
C VAL A 239 10.83 -5.25 -0.50
N CYS A 240 10.08 -5.63 -1.53
CA CYS A 240 9.42 -6.93 -1.57
C CYS A 240 10.39 -8.10 -1.69
N ALA A 241 11.53 -7.89 -2.35
CA ALA A 241 12.59 -8.91 -2.45
C ALA A 241 13.28 -9.12 -1.09
N ALA A 242 13.38 -8.09 -0.25
CA ALA A 242 14.13 -8.12 0.99
C ALA A 242 13.28 -8.35 2.25
N LYS A 243 12.04 -7.86 2.27
CA LYS A 243 11.17 -7.81 3.47
C LYS A 243 9.91 -8.66 3.30
N ASN A 244 9.31 -9.08 4.41
CA ASN A 244 8.00 -9.72 4.41
C ASN A 244 6.91 -8.64 4.46
N VAL A 245 6.34 -8.30 3.30
CA VAL A 245 5.23 -7.35 3.27
C VAL A 245 3.93 -8.05 3.67
N VAL A 246 3.30 -7.55 4.72
CA VAL A 246 2.18 -8.21 5.40
C VAL A 246 0.82 -7.71 4.93
N GLY A 247 0.77 -6.58 4.26
CA GLY A 247 -0.42 -5.91 3.77
C GLY A 247 -0.10 -4.50 3.30
N TRP A 248 -1.03 -3.89 2.58
CA TRP A 248 -0.87 -2.52 2.13
C TRP A 248 -2.18 -1.79 1.88
N ASP A 249 -2.09 -0.47 1.75
CA ASP A 249 -3.18 0.37 1.29
C ASP A 249 -2.75 1.37 0.21
N VAL A 250 -3.74 1.77 -0.60
CA VAL A 250 -3.65 2.83 -1.60
C VAL A 250 -4.72 3.87 -1.26
N VAL A 251 -4.30 5.11 -1.04
CA VAL A 251 -5.15 6.19 -0.49
C VAL A 251 -5.08 7.47 -1.33
N GLU A 252 -5.90 8.45 -0.98
CA GLU A 252 -6.05 9.80 -1.56
C GLU A 252 -6.40 9.90 -3.05
N LEU A 253 -6.68 8.78 -3.73
CA LEU A 253 -7.21 8.85 -5.09
C LEU A 253 -8.55 9.59 -5.09
N SER A 254 -8.58 10.75 -5.73
CA SER A 254 -9.76 11.59 -5.89
C SER A 254 -10.14 11.68 -7.37
N PRO A 255 -11.05 10.81 -7.86
CA PRO A 255 -11.45 10.81 -9.26
C PRO A 255 -12.18 12.11 -9.64
N CYS A 256 -11.64 12.84 -10.61
CA CYS A 256 -12.27 14.01 -11.20
C CYS A 256 -12.82 13.69 -12.60
N SER A 257 -13.95 14.29 -12.96
CA SER A 257 -14.68 13.99 -14.22
C SER A 257 -13.87 14.26 -15.49
N ASN A 258 -12.86 15.12 -15.38
CA ASN A 258 -12.00 15.55 -16.49
C ASN A 258 -10.55 15.04 -16.38
N ALA A 259 -10.17 14.34 -15.30
CA ALA A 259 -8.85 13.74 -15.25
C ALA A 259 -8.81 12.42 -16.01
N LEU A 260 -7.67 12.20 -16.65
CA LEU A 260 -7.36 11.04 -17.45
C LEU A 260 -7.72 9.76 -16.68
N LYS A 261 -8.45 8.85 -17.34
CA LYS A 261 -8.72 7.48 -16.85
C LYS A 261 -7.45 6.76 -16.38
N SER A 262 -6.27 7.24 -16.81
CA SER A 262 -4.95 6.76 -16.43
C SER A 262 -4.66 6.82 -14.93
N ALA A 263 -5.23 7.74 -14.16
CA ALA A 263 -4.94 7.83 -12.72
C ALA A 263 -5.48 6.61 -11.95
N ALA A 264 -6.78 6.32 -12.12
CA ALA A 264 -7.39 5.13 -11.53
C ALA A 264 -6.79 3.84 -12.09
N TRP A 265 -6.42 3.83 -13.38
CA TRP A 265 -5.69 2.72 -14.00
C TRP A 265 -4.34 2.48 -13.34
N ARG A 266 -3.52 3.53 -13.15
CA ARG A 266 -2.21 3.43 -12.51
C ARG A 266 -2.35 2.96 -11.06
N SER A 267 -3.29 3.51 -10.30
CA SER A 267 -3.57 3.00 -8.94
C SER A 267 -4.00 1.53 -8.94
N ALA A 268 -4.73 1.08 -9.97
CA ALA A 268 -5.11 -0.32 -10.13
C ALA A 268 -3.96 -1.22 -10.64
N ALA A 269 -2.97 -0.66 -11.34
CA ALA A 269 -1.81 -1.35 -11.86
C ALA A 269 -0.60 -1.32 -10.90
N MET A 270 -0.75 -0.75 -9.70
CA MET A 270 0.31 -0.76 -8.69
C MET A 270 0.54 -2.19 -8.19
N PRO A 271 1.80 -2.63 -8.06
CA PRO A 271 2.14 -3.99 -7.72
C PRO A 271 1.89 -4.34 -6.24
N SER A 272 1.83 -5.63 -5.99
CA SER A 272 1.34 -6.33 -4.82
C SER A 272 2.60 -6.78 -4.12
N PRO A 273 2.87 -6.22 -2.96
CA PRO A 273 4.07 -6.54 -2.24
C PRO A 273 3.92 -7.90 -1.53
N VAL A 274 4.43 -8.97 -2.15
CA VAL A 274 4.64 -10.26 -1.48
C VAL A 274 6.02 -10.79 -1.76
N SER A 275 6.67 -11.22 -0.70
CA SER A 275 8.05 -11.66 -0.73
C SER A 275 8.22 -13.10 -1.20
N SER A 276 9.32 -13.28 -1.91
CA SER A 276 9.88 -14.59 -2.24
C SER A 276 11.35 -14.61 -1.85
N THR A 277 11.80 -15.74 -1.33
CA THR A 277 13.23 -15.98 -1.10
C THR A 277 13.83 -16.57 -2.37
N SER A 278 14.79 -15.88 -2.98
CA SER A 278 15.57 -16.45 -4.08
C SER A 278 16.56 -17.48 -3.53
N LYS A 279 16.68 -18.62 -4.23
CA LYS A 279 17.70 -19.64 -3.92
C LYS A 279 19.09 -19.06 -4.21
N ARG A 280 19.79 -18.54 -3.20
CA ARG A 280 21.26 -18.62 -3.22
C ARG A 280 21.64 -20.08 -2.98
N THR A 281 22.01 -20.77 -4.05
CA THR A 281 22.70 -22.05 -3.98
C THR A 281 24.04 -21.85 -3.25
N SER A 282 24.08 -22.12 -1.95
CA SER A 282 25.34 -22.43 -1.28
C SER A 282 25.58 -23.93 -1.41
N THR A 283 26.63 -24.28 -2.12
CA THR A 283 27.21 -25.62 -2.05
C THR A 283 27.82 -25.81 -0.67
N ARG A 284 27.23 -26.62 0.20
CA ARG A 284 27.97 -27.43 1.17
C ARG A 284 27.16 -28.60 1.71
N ALA A 285 27.77 -29.78 1.62
CA ALA A 285 27.33 -31.03 2.22
C ALA A 285 27.40 -30.97 3.76
N GLY A 286 26.52 -31.72 4.44
CA GLY A 286 26.66 -32.04 5.87
C GLY A 286 25.34 -32.10 6.64
N SER A 287 25.12 -33.23 7.30
CA SER A 287 23.92 -33.76 7.95
C SER A 287 23.33 -33.00 9.17
N SER A 288 21.99 -33.08 9.33
CA SER A 288 21.25 -33.70 10.46
C SER A 288 19.91 -32.99 10.79
N ARG A 289 18.96 -33.78 11.33
CA ARG A 289 17.53 -33.49 11.66
C ARG A 289 17.39 -32.25 12.57
N THR A 290 16.34 -31.40 12.59
CA THR A 290 14.90 -31.63 12.85
C THR A 290 14.15 -30.26 12.79
N THR A 291 12.82 -30.26 12.59
CA THR A 291 11.82 -29.17 12.79
C THR A 291 11.71 -27.97 11.82
N ALA A 292 10.46 -27.50 11.68
CA ALA A 292 9.94 -26.36 10.91
C ALA A 292 9.66 -26.60 9.40
N ALA A 293 8.40 -26.95 9.11
CA ALA A 293 7.78 -26.72 7.81
C ALA A 293 7.69 -25.21 7.56
N CYS A 294 8.77 -24.64 7.02
CA CYS A 294 8.84 -23.25 6.61
C CYS A 294 8.14 -23.08 5.25
N CYS A 295 7.09 -22.26 5.20
CA CYS A 295 6.42 -21.81 3.97
C CYS A 295 7.46 -21.32 2.95
N ARG A 296 7.53 -21.99 1.80
CA ARG A 296 8.35 -21.61 0.65
C ARG A 296 7.48 -20.77 -0.29
N THR A 297 7.82 -19.50 -0.55
CA THR A 297 7.12 -18.63 -1.51
C THR A 297 8.05 -18.11 -2.61
N LEU A 298 7.51 -17.98 -3.83
CA LEU A 298 8.12 -17.81 -5.17
C LEU A 298 7.88 -16.39 -5.74
N PRO A 299 8.62 -15.92 -6.77
CA PRO A 299 8.88 -14.49 -7.04
C PRO A 299 7.77 -13.67 -7.70
N TRP A 300 7.64 -12.47 -7.10
CA TRP A 300 7.18 -11.12 -7.52
C TRP A 300 5.88 -11.00 -8.34
N ALA A 301 5.30 -9.80 -8.39
CA ALA A 301 3.99 -9.47 -8.97
C ALA A 301 4.08 -8.10 -9.68
N VAL A 302 3.83 -8.08 -10.98
CA VAL A 302 3.37 -6.95 -11.80
C VAL A 302 1.97 -7.35 -12.28
N ASN A 303 1.07 -6.39 -12.43
CA ASN A 303 -0.39 -6.62 -12.57
C ASN A 303 -1.10 -7.23 -11.36
N PHE A 304 -0.42 -7.32 -10.23
CA PHE A 304 -1.03 -7.21 -8.92
C PHE A 304 -0.06 -6.56 -8.01
#